data_AF-A0A6B3FW93-F1
#
_entry.id   AF-A0A6B3FW93-F1
#
_cell.length_a   1.000
_cell.length_b   1.000
_cell.length_c   1.000
_cell.angle_alpha   90.00
_cell.angle_beta   90.00
_cell.angle_gamma   90.00
#
_symmetry.space_group_name_H-M   'P 1'
#
loop_
_entity.id
_entity.type
_entity.pdbx_description
1 polymer ?
#
loop_
_entity_poly.entity_id
_entity_poly.type
_entity_poly.pdbx_seq_one_letter_code
_entity_poly.pdbx_strand_id
1 'polypeptide(L)'
;MRAKITYFITAAVLVFYFVLVGSRGLMLIRHGTPVTVTFGVAVLILPVIGVWFLWKNTQFVRRANALAAELDAEGGLPVDDLA
;
A
#
# COMPACT_ATOMS: atom_id res chain seq x y z
N MET A 1 -2.82 18.12 -8.24
CA MET A 1 -1.51 17.51 -8.62
C MET A 1 -0.62 17.20 -7.42
N ARG A 2 -0.45 18.12 -6.45
CA ARG A 2 0.35 17.89 -5.23
C ARG A 2 -0.03 16.61 -4.46
N ALA A 3 -1.32 16.34 -4.27
CA ALA A 3 -1.79 15.12 -3.58
C ALA A 3 -1.33 13.82 -4.25
N LYS A 4 -1.30 13.77 -5.59
CA LYS A 4 -0.79 12.61 -6.35
C LYS A 4 0.71 12.42 -6.13
N ILE A 5 1.47 13.51 -6.13
CA ILE A 5 2.93 13.48 -5.90
C ILE A 5 3.25 13.00 -4.49
N THR A 6 2.60 13.55 -3.46
CA THR A 6 2.78 13.12 -2.07
C THR A 6 2.49 11.64 -1.91
N TYR A 7 1.38 11.15 -2.48
CA TYR A 7 1.04 9.73 -2.48
C TYR A 7 2.15 8.87 -3.10
N PHE A 8 2.63 9.22 -4.30
CA PHE A 8 3.69 8.45 -4.97
C PHE A 8 5.00 8.45 -4.17
N ILE A 9 5.37 9.57 -3.57
CA ILE A 9 6.57 9.67 -2.72
C ILE A 9 6.42 8.77 -1.49
N THR A 10 5.32 8.89 -0.75
CA THR A 10 5.08 8.07 0.45
C THR A 10 5.03 6.58 0.11
N ALA A 11 4.38 6.21 -1.01
CA ALA A 11 4.36 4.84 -1.52
C ALA A 11 5.77 4.33 -1.85
N ALA A 12 6.60 5.14 -2.54
CA ALA A 12 7.97 4.78 -2.86
C ALA A 12 8.84 4.58 -1.61
N VAL A 13 8.72 5.49 -0.63
CA VAL A 13 9.38 5.37 0.67
C VAL A 13 8.95 4.09 1.40
N LEU A 14 7.65 3.76 1.37
CA LEU A 14 7.14 2.54 1.99
C LEU A 14 7.70 1.27 1.32
N VAL A 15 7.73 1.23 -0.01
CA VAL A 15 8.34 0.12 -0.76
C VAL A 15 9.82 -0.01 -0.45
N PHE A 16 10.55 1.11 -0.33
CA PHE A 16 11.94 1.11 0.10
C PHE A 16 12.11 0.49 1.49
N TYR A 17 11.24 0.86 2.44
CA TYR A 17 11.20 0.25 3.77
C TYR A 17 10.93 -1.27 3.71
N PHE A 18 10.04 -1.72 2.84
CA PHE A 18 9.79 -3.16 2.65
C PHE A 18 11.01 -3.91 2.14
N VAL A 19 11.79 -3.32 1.23
CA VAL A 19 13.06 -3.90 0.76
C VAL A 19 14.08 -3.96 1.90
N LEU A 20 14.18 -2.91 2.72
CA LEU A 20 15.08 -2.87 3.87
C LEU A 20 14.72 -3.91 4.94
N VAL A 21 13.43 -4.09 5.22
CA VAL A 21 12.94 -5.09 6.17
C VAL A 21 13.11 -6.50 5.58
N GLY A 22 12.80 -6.68 4.30
CA GLY A 22 12.94 -7.95 3.60
C GLY A 22 14.38 -8.44 3.56
N SER A 23 15.36 -7.54 3.35
CA SER A 23 16.78 -7.90 3.39
C SER A 23 17.22 -8.37 4.78
N ARG A 24 16.72 -7.75 5.86
CA ARG A 24 16.96 -8.19 7.24
C ARG A 24 16.29 -9.53 7.54
N GLY A 25 15.05 -9.73 7.12
CA GLY A 25 14.35 -11.01 7.27
C GLY A 25 15.09 -12.14 6.54
N LEU A 26 15.57 -11.88 5.33
CA LEU A 26 16.36 -12.83 4.55
C LEU A 26 17.71 -13.14 5.22
N MET A 27 18.36 -12.15 5.82
CA MET A 27 19.59 -12.34 6.61
C MET A 27 19.35 -13.26 7.82
N LEU A 28 18.21 -13.11 8.49
CA LEU A 28 17.79 -14.00 9.57
C LEU A 28 17.61 -15.45 9.07
N ILE A 29 16.97 -15.63 7.92
CA ILE A 29 16.77 -16.96 7.33
C ILE A 29 18.11 -17.62 6.98
N ARG A 30 19.08 -16.84 6.48
CA ARG A 30 20.42 -17.35 6.13
C ARG A 30 21.23 -17.86 7.32
N HIS A 31 20.91 -17.45 8.56
CA HIS A 31 21.57 -17.99 9.75
C HIS A 31 21.25 -19.48 10.01
N GLY A 32 20.18 -20.03 9.42
CA GLY A 32 19.95 -21.48 9.36
C GLY A 32 19.47 -22.14 10.65
N THR A 33 19.19 -21.39 11.72
CA THR A 33 18.57 -21.97 12.92
C THR A 33 17.04 -21.94 12.81
N PRO A 34 16.32 -22.94 13.36
CA PRO A 34 14.85 -22.99 13.29
C PRO A 34 14.16 -21.71 13.82
N VAL A 35 14.72 -21.13 14.88
CA VAL A 35 14.23 -19.89 15.50
C VAL A 35 14.42 -18.71 14.53
N THR A 36 15.63 -18.53 13.98
CA THR A 36 15.92 -17.42 13.05
C THR A 36 15.12 -17.49 11.75
N VAL A 37 14.83 -18.70 11.24
CA VAL A 37 14.00 -18.90 10.05
C VAL A 37 12.55 -18.49 10.35
N THR A 38 11.99 -18.95 11.46
CA THR A 38 10.62 -18.61 11.86
C THR A 38 10.44 -17.10 12.00
N PHE A 39 11.38 -16.42 12.67
CA PHE A 39 11.36 -14.97 12.79
C PHE A 39 11.52 -14.26 11.44
N GLY A 40 12.42 -14.75 10.58
CA GLY A 40 12.60 -14.17 9.24
C GLY A 40 11.34 -14.27 8.39
N VAL A 41 10.62 -15.41 8.45
CA VAL A 41 9.33 -15.58 7.77
C VAL A 41 8.28 -14.63 8.36
N ALA A 42 8.17 -14.53 9.68
CA ALA A 42 7.25 -13.59 10.34
C ALA A 42 7.50 -12.14 9.91
N VAL A 43 8.78 -11.73 9.82
CA VAL A 43 9.18 -10.40 9.35
C VAL A 43 8.86 -10.21 7.87
N LEU A 44 8.99 -11.23 7.02
CA LEU A 44 8.69 -11.15 5.59
C LEU A 44 7.20 -11.10 5.27
N ILE A 45 6.33 -11.59 6.16
CA ILE A 45 4.88 -11.49 5.98
C ILE A 45 4.42 -10.02 6.02
N LEU A 46 5.03 -9.19 6.87
CA LEU A 46 4.67 -7.77 7.00
C LEU A 46 4.81 -6.96 5.69
N PRO A 47 5.95 -6.96 4.98
CA PRO A 47 6.08 -6.26 3.71
C PRO A 47 5.18 -6.85 2.62
N VAL A 48 4.92 -8.16 2.63
CA VAL A 48 3.99 -8.80 1.69
C VAL A 48 2.58 -8.24 1.88
N ILE A 49 2.09 -8.17 3.12
CA ILE A 49 0.79 -7.57 3.45
C ILE A 49 0.78 -6.09 3.08
N GLY A 50 1.86 -5.36 3.36
CA GLY A 50 1.97 -3.95 3.06
C GLY A 50 1.90 -3.63 1.56
N VAL A 51 2.59 -4.39 0.72
CA VAL A 51 2.50 -4.28 -0.74
C VAL A 51 1.09 -4.58 -1.23
N TRP A 52 0.49 -5.66 -0.72
CA TRP A 52 -0.88 -6.04 -1.06
C TRP A 52 -1.90 -4.96 -0.66
N PHE A 53 -1.76 -4.39 0.54
CA PHE A 53 -2.61 -3.31 1.04
C PHE A 53 -2.50 -2.06 0.16
N LEU A 54 -1.27 -1.67 -0.19
CA LEU A 54 -1.03 -0.52 -1.07
C LEU A 54 -1.69 -0.73 -2.44
N TRP A 55 -1.55 -1.93 -3.02
CA TRP A 55 -2.20 -2.28 -4.28
C TRP A 55 -3.71 -2.18 -4.19
N LYS A 56 -4.33 -2.80 -3.18
CA LYS A 56 -5.78 -2.80 -2.98
C LYS A 56 -6.34 -1.40 -2.73
N ASN A 57 -5.65 -0.60 -1.92
CA ASN A 57 -6.04 0.79 -1.65
C ASN A 57 -6.02 1.62 -2.94
N THR A 58 -4.96 1.50 -3.74
CA THR A 58 -4.86 2.19 -5.04
C THR A 58 -5.99 1.80 -5.99
N GLN A 59 -6.32 0.51 -6.06
CA GLN A 59 -7.43 0.00 -6.88
C GLN A 59 -8.78 0.53 -6.41
N PHE A 60 -9.01 0.58 -5.10
CA PHE A 60 -10.21 1.13 -4.51
C PHE A 60 -10.40 2.60 -4.87
N VAL A 61 -9.36 3.43 -4.65
CA VAL A 61 -9.41 4.88 -4.97
C VAL A 61 -9.69 5.10 -6.46
N ARG A 62 -9.06 4.33 -7.35
CA ARG A 62 -9.31 4.46 -8.79
C ARG A 62 -10.75 4.11 -9.18
N ARG A 63 -11.33 3.07 -8.57
CA ARG A 63 -12.72 2.67 -8.82
C ARG A 63 -13.71 3.66 -8.23
N ALA A 64 -13.46 4.16 -7.03
CA ALA A 64 -14.27 5.19 -6.39
C ALA A 64 -14.31 6.47 -7.23
N ASN A 65 -13.14 6.92 -7.74
CA ASN A 65 -13.08 8.08 -8.63
C ASN A 65 -13.83 7.86 -9.96
N ALA A 66 -13.82 6.64 -10.50
CA ALA A 66 -14.57 6.32 -11.71
C ALA A 66 -16.09 6.35 -11.47
N LEU A 67 -16.55 5.75 -10.37
CA LEU A 67 -17.95 5.76 -9.98
C LEU A 67 -18.45 7.18 -9.66
N ALA A 68 -17.63 7.98 -8.98
CA ALA A 68 -17.96 9.39 -8.71
C ALA A 68 -18.11 10.19 -10.01
N ALA A 69 -17.24 9.95 -11.00
CA ALA A 69 -17.33 10.61 -12.30
C ALA A 69 -18.57 10.18 -13.10
N GLU A 70 -19.00 8.93 -12.97
CA GLU A 70 -20.24 8.43 -13.58
C GLU A 70 -21.48 9.06 -12.92
N LEU A 71 -21.51 9.12 -11.59
CA LEU A 71 -22.60 9.75 -10.84
C LEU A 71 -22.72 11.27 -11.09
N ASP A 72 -21.58 11.94 -11.27
CA ASP A 72 -21.52 13.36 -11.68
C ASP A 72 -22.12 13.56 -13.09
N ALA A 73 -21.77 12.67 -14.03
CA ALA A 73 -22.30 12.71 -15.40
C ALA A 73 -23.82 12.47 -15.46
N GLU A 74 -24.36 11.67 -14.55
CA GLU A 74 -25.79 11.41 -14.40
C GLU A 74 -26.53 12.54 -13.65
N GLY A 75 -25.83 13.54 -13.12
CA GLY A 75 -26.41 14.62 -12.31
C GLY A 75 -26.96 14.13 -10.96
N GLY A 76 -26.53 12.95 -10.51
CA GLY A 76 -27.00 12.31 -9.28
C GLY A 76 -26.23 12.74 -8.03
N LEU A 77 -25.26 13.65 -8.16
CA LEU A 77 -24.53 14.16 -7.02
C LEU A 77 -25.41 15.09 -6.17
N PRO A 78 -25.43 14.90 -4.83
CA PRO A 78 -26.04 15.87 -3.92
C PRO A 78 -25.41 17.25 -4.10
N VAL A 79 -26.19 18.29 -3.85
CA VAL A 79 -25.69 19.66 -3.78
C VAL A 79 -24.60 19.71 -2.70
N ASP A 80 -23.42 20.21 -3.05
CA ASP A 80 -22.28 20.29 -2.12
C ASP A 80 -22.51 21.44 -1.13
N ASP A 81 -23.22 21.14 -0.04
CA ASP A 81 -23.64 22.10 0.98
C ASP A 81 -22.58 22.32 2.08
N LEU A 82 -21.38 21.74 1.93
CA LEU A 82 -20.31 21.79 2.93
C LEU A 82 -19.28 22.86 2.55
N ALA A 83 -19.42 24.03 3.15
CA ALA A 83 -18.51 25.17 3.04
C ALA A 83 -17.17 24.97 3.79
#